data_AF-A0A376KSW7-F1
#
_entry.id   AF-A0A376KSW7-F1
#
_cell.length_a   1.000
_cell.length_b   1.000
_cell.length_c   1.000
_cell.angle_alpha   90.00
_cell.angle_beta   90.00
_cell.angle_gamma   90.00
#
_symmetry.space_group_name_H-M   'P 1'
#
loop_
_entity.id
_entity.type
_entity.pdbx_description
1 polymer ?
#
loop_
_entity_poly.entity_id
_entity_poly.type
_entity_poly.pdbx_seq_one_letter_code
_entity_poly.pdbx_strand_id
1 'polypeptide(L)'
;MAYTASALSFMLENLGKPVIVTGSQIPLAELRSDGQINLLNALYVAANYPINEVTLFFNNRLYRGNRTTKAHADGFDAFASPNLPPLLEAGIHIRRLNTPPAPHGEGELIVHPITPQPIGVVTIYPGISADVVRNFLRQPVKALILRSYGVGNAPQNKAFLQELQEASDRGIVVVKPDTMYVR
;
A
#
# COMPACT_ATOMS: atom_id res chain seq x y z
N MET A 1 -4.34 -2.95 -7.58
CA MET A 1 -5.32 -2.53 -6.56
C MET A 1 -4.66 -1.85 -5.36
N ALA A 2 -3.85 -2.54 -4.55
CA ALA A 2 -3.16 -1.93 -3.39
C ALA A 2 -2.37 -0.66 -3.76
N TYR A 3 -1.54 -0.70 -4.82
CA TYR A 3 -0.82 0.50 -5.31
C TYR A 3 -1.76 1.65 -5.67
N THR A 4 -2.88 1.38 -6.35
CA THR A 4 -3.88 2.39 -6.72
C THR A 4 -4.53 3.00 -5.48
N ALA A 5 -4.94 2.17 -4.53
CA ALA A 5 -5.55 2.62 -3.28
C ALA A 5 -4.57 3.47 -2.46
N SER A 6 -3.30 3.07 -2.40
CA SER A 6 -2.24 3.88 -1.77
C SER A 6 -2.04 5.22 -2.48
N ALA A 7 -1.88 5.23 -3.81
CA ALA A 7 -1.68 6.46 -4.57
C ALA A 7 -2.84 7.45 -4.39
N LEU A 8 -4.09 6.99 -4.55
CA LEU A 8 -5.27 7.82 -4.35
C LEU A 8 -5.35 8.40 -2.93
N SER A 9 -4.91 7.67 -1.90
CA SER A 9 -4.91 8.19 -0.52
C SER A 9 -3.99 9.38 -0.30
N PHE A 10 -2.94 9.51 -1.12
CA PHE A 10 -2.05 10.69 -1.11
C PHE A 10 -2.51 11.76 -2.10
N MET A 11 -3.19 11.38 -3.18
CA MET A 11 -3.70 12.33 -4.17
C MET A 11 -4.91 13.11 -3.65
N LEU A 12 -5.80 12.49 -2.89
CA LEU A 12 -7.09 13.05 -2.48
C LEU A 12 -7.01 13.67 -1.08
N GLU A 13 -6.44 14.87 -0.97
CA GLU A 13 -6.42 15.65 0.27
C GLU A 13 -7.82 16.20 0.58
N ASN A 14 -8.19 16.27 1.87
CA ASN A 14 -9.53 16.68 2.33
C ASN A 14 -10.66 15.82 1.76
N LEU A 15 -10.42 14.53 1.57
CA LEU A 15 -11.41 13.61 1.04
C LEU A 15 -12.62 13.49 1.98
N GLY A 16 -13.72 14.18 1.68
CA GLY A 16 -14.96 14.20 2.48
C GLY A 16 -15.99 13.12 2.13
N LYS A 17 -15.67 12.15 1.26
CA LYS A 17 -16.58 11.09 0.79
C LYS A 17 -15.85 9.74 0.67
N PRO A 18 -16.55 8.60 0.81
CA PRO A 18 -15.91 7.29 0.69
C PRO A 18 -15.45 7.01 -0.74
N VAL A 19 -14.21 6.53 -0.87
CA VAL A 19 -13.66 5.98 -2.12
C VAL A 19 -13.27 4.54 -1.85
N ILE A 20 -14.01 3.60 -2.44
CA ILE A 20 -13.80 2.15 -2.22
C ILE A 20 -13.27 1.53 -3.50
N VAL A 21 -12.02 1.07 -3.45
CA VAL A 21 -11.44 0.24 -4.50
C VAL A 21 -11.83 -1.22 -4.25
N THR A 22 -12.39 -1.89 -5.24
CA THR A 22 -12.75 -3.32 -5.16
C THR A 22 -12.49 -4.02 -6.48
N GLY A 23 -12.74 -5.32 -6.54
CA GLY A 23 -12.61 -6.15 -7.74
C GLY A 23 -12.95 -7.59 -7.45
N SER A 24 -12.41 -8.50 -8.26
CA SER A 24 -12.62 -9.93 -8.10
C SER A 24 -11.41 -10.73 -8.58
N GLN A 25 -11.31 -11.97 -8.12
CA GLN A 25 -10.35 -12.95 -8.65
C GLN A 25 -10.93 -13.66 -9.87
N ILE A 26 -12.25 -13.89 -9.86
CA ILE A 26 -12.99 -14.51 -10.96
C ILE A 26 -13.82 -13.44 -11.67
N PRO A 27 -13.79 -13.33 -13.01
CA PRO A 27 -14.59 -12.35 -13.76
C PRO A 27 -16.08 -12.44 -13.39
N LEU A 28 -16.79 -11.30 -13.42
CA LEU A 28 -18.18 -11.22 -12.95
C LEU A 28 -19.14 -12.19 -13.67
N ALA A 29 -18.86 -12.48 -14.94
CA ALA A 29 -19.67 -13.35 -15.80
C ALA A 29 -19.48 -14.86 -15.54
N GLU A 30 -18.44 -15.24 -14.79
CA GLU A 30 -18.07 -16.64 -14.59
C GLU A 30 -18.79 -17.25 -13.37
N LEU A 31 -19.00 -18.56 -13.44
CA LEU A 31 -19.59 -19.32 -12.33
C LEU A 31 -18.67 -19.24 -11.09
N ARG A 32 -19.27 -19.03 -9.92
CA ARG A 32 -18.58 -18.84 -8.62
C ARG A 32 -17.77 -17.53 -8.51
N SER A 33 -18.10 -16.51 -9.31
CA SER A 33 -17.46 -15.20 -9.19
C SER A 33 -17.64 -14.57 -7.80
N ASP A 34 -16.54 -14.09 -7.23
CA ASP A 34 -16.52 -13.22 -6.06
C ASP A 34 -16.88 -11.76 -6.38
N GLY A 35 -16.95 -11.41 -7.68
CA GLY A 35 -17.22 -10.05 -8.14
C GLY A 35 -18.61 -9.53 -7.80
N GLN A 36 -19.65 -10.39 -7.84
CA GLN A 36 -21.01 -9.97 -7.49
C GLN A 36 -21.08 -9.49 -6.04
N ILE A 37 -20.53 -10.30 -5.12
CA ILE A 37 -20.55 -10.02 -3.68
C ILE A 37 -19.64 -8.83 -3.34
N ASN A 38 -18.43 -8.77 -3.90
CA ASN A 38 -17.49 -7.67 -3.63
C ASN A 38 -18.06 -6.32 -4.10
N LEU A 39 -18.63 -6.26 -5.31
CA LEU A 39 -19.22 -5.03 -5.84
C LEU A 39 -20.45 -4.59 -5.05
N LEU A 40 -21.38 -5.51 -4.78
CA LEU A 40 -22.60 -5.23 -4.03
C LEU A 40 -22.28 -4.68 -2.64
N ASN A 41 -21.37 -5.33 -1.92
CA ASN A 41 -20.98 -4.90 -0.58
C ASN A 41 -20.23 -3.57 -0.60
N ALA A 42 -19.34 -3.32 -1.57
CA ALA A 42 -18.67 -2.04 -1.70
C ALA A 42 -19.68 -0.89 -1.89
N LEU A 43 -20.69 -1.07 -2.75
CA LEU A 43 -21.77 -0.08 -2.93
C LEU A 43 -22.58 0.13 -1.65
N TYR A 44 -22.98 -0.97 -0.99
CA TYR A 44 -23.76 -0.90 0.24
C TYR A 44 -23.01 -0.21 1.38
N VAL A 45 -21.72 -0.50 1.53
CA VAL A 45 -20.83 0.13 2.51
C VAL A 45 -20.63 1.61 2.21
N ALA A 46 -20.38 1.99 0.95
CA ALA A 46 -20.22 3.38 0.56
C ALA A 46 -21.47 4.22 0.89
N ALA A 47 -22.66 3.66 0.71
CA ALA A 47 -23.93 4.34 0.97
C ALA A 47 -24.31 4.40 2.46
N ASN A 48 -24.15 3.30 3.19
CA ASN A 48 -24.72 3.15 4.54
C ASN A 48 -23.68 3.25 5.66
N TYR A 49 -22.39 3.03 5.35
CA TYR A 49 -21.29 3.09 6.29
C TYR A 49 -20.15 3.96 5.75
N PRO A 50 -20.40 5.23 5.42
CA PRO A 50 -19.40 6.08 4.78
C PRO A 50 -18.19 6.25 5.71
N ILE A 51 -17.02 5.95 5.16
CA ILE A 51 -15.71 6.24 5.75
C ILE A 51 -14.97 7.12 4.77
N ASN A 52 -14.61 8.33 5.22
CA ASN A 52 -13.97 9.36 4.42
C ASN A 52 -12.46 9.09 4.24
N GLU A 53 -12.16 7.92 3.67
CA GLU A 53 -10.83 7.45 3.34
C GLU A 53 -10.87 6.74 1.99
N VAL A 54 -9.70 6.62 1.35
CA VAL A 54 -9.52 5.64 0.28
C VAL A 54 -9.34 4.28 0.91
N THR A 55 -10.27 3.37 0.61
CA THR A 55 -10.35 2.04 1.21
C THR A 55 -10.33 0.96 0.13
N LEU A 56 -10.06 -0.27 0.53
CA LEU A 56 -10.09 -1.45 -0.33
C LEU A 56 -11.07 -2.47 0.26
N PHE A 57 -12.12 -2.81 -0.48
CA PHE A 57 -13.07 -3.85 -0.07
C PHE A 57 -12.78 -5.16 -0.80
N PHE A 58 -12.54 -6.23 -0.05
CA PHE A 58 -12.34 -7.58 -0.60
C PHE A 58 -12.68 -8.64 0.44
N ASN A 59 -13.33 -9.73 0.02
CA ASN A 59 -13.65 -10.89 0.85
C ASN A 59 -14.26 -10.50 2.21
N ASN A 60 -15.38 -9.77 2.17
CA ASN A 60 -16.14 -9.35 3.36
C ASN A 60 -15.38 -8.43 4.33
N ARG A 61 -14.26 -7.84 3.94
CA ARG A 61 -13.49 -6.91 4.78
C ARG A 61 -13.24 -5.59 4.05
N LEU A 62 -13.34 -4.49 4.79
CA LEU A 62 -12.93 -3.17 4.33
C LEU A 62 -11.60 -2.80 4.98
N TYR A 63 -10.57 -2.54 4.18
CA TYR A 63 -9.24 -2.16 4.65
C TYR A 63 -8.95 -0.69 4.35
N ARG A 64 -8.10 -0.04 5.16
CA ARG A 64 -7.49 1.24 4.80
C ARG A 64 -6.58 1.03 3.59
N GLY A 65 -6.83 1.75 2.49
CA GLY A 65 -6.21 1.48 1.18
C GLY A 65 -4.68 1.42 1.23
N ASN A 66 -4.06 2.42 1.86
CA ASN A 66 -2.60 2.55 2.01
C ASN A 66 -1.95 1.63 3.04
N ARG A 67 -2.71 0.70 3.63
CA ARG A 67 -2.21 -0.37 4.50
C ARG A 67 -2.31 -1.76 3.87
N THR A 68 -2.81 -1.84 2.64
CA THR A 68 -3.02 -3.13 1.96
C THR A 68 -1.81 -3.60 1.15
N THR A 69 -1.68 -4.92 1.04
CA THR A 69 -0.84 -5.60 0.06
C THR A 69 -1.56 -6.82 -0.49
N LYS A 70 -1.24 -7.26 -1.72
CA LYS A 70 -1.76 -8.53 -2.24
C LYS A 70 -0.96 -9.66 -1.60
N ALA A 71 -1.59 -10.41 -0.69
CA ALA A 71 -0.95 -11.45 0.10
C ALA A 71 -1.07 -12.83 -0.56
N HIS A 72 -2.19 -13.10 -1.24
CA HIS A 72 -2.45 -14.39 -1.88
C HIS A 72 -2.86 -14.18 -3.34
N ALA A 73 -2.25 -14.98 -4.23
CA ALA A 73 -2.55 -14.94 -5.66
C ALA A 73 -3.77 -15.80 -6.03
N ASP A 74 -3.96 -16.94 -5.35
CA ASP A 74 -4.91 -17.97 -5.75
C ASP A 74 -6.15 -18.08 -4.84
N GLY A 75 -6.09 -17.51 -3.64
CA GLY A 75 -7.20 -17.51 -2.68
C GLY A 75 -8.14 -16.30 -2.84
N PHE A 76 -9.37 -16.42 -2.32
CA PHE A 76 -10.30 -15.29 -2.22
C PHE A 76 -9.85 -14.26 -1.16
N ASP A 77 -9.02 -14.65 -0.19
CA ASP A 77 -8.30 -13.74 0.71
C ASP A 77 -7.11 -13.06 0.01
N ALA A 78 -7.34 -12.44 -1.15
CA ALA A 78 -6.27 -11.92 -2.00
C ALA A 78 -5.48 -10.78 -1.34
N PHE A 79 -6.14 -9.97 -0.51
CA PHE A 79 -5.56 -8.78 0.13
C PHE A 79 -5.50 -8.91 1.65
N ALA A 80 -4.40 -8.40 2.22
CA ALA A 80 -4.20 -8.31 3.66
C ALA A 80 -3.79 -6.88 4.06
N SER A 81 -4.01 -6.55 5.33
CA SER A 81 -3.50 -5.35 5.99
C SER A 81 -2.68 -5.76 7.22
N PRO A 82 -1.39 -6.11 7.06
CA PRO A 82 -0.62 -6.78 8.11
C PRO A 82 -0.40 -5.94 9.36
N ASN A 83 -0.31 -4.61 9.20
CA ASN A 83 0.08 -3.68 10.27
C ASN A 83 -1.08 -2.77 10.70
N LEU A 84 -2.31 -3.04 10.28
CA LEU A 84 -3.50 -2.33 10.72
C LEU A 84 -4.73 -3.24 10.59
N PRO A 85 -5.58 -3.39 11.62
CA PRO A 85 -6.83 -4.13 11.48
C PRO A 85 -7.73 -3.58 10.35
N PRO A 86 -8.66 -4.39 9.81
CA PRO A 86 -9.72 -3.89 8.95
C PRO A 86 -10.47 -2.72 9.60
N LEU A 87 -11.09 -1.87 8.78
CA LEU A 87 -11.99 -0.83 9.24
C LEU A 87 -13.39 -1.40 9.50
N LEU A 88 -13.84 -2.32 8.63
CA LEU A 88 -15.13 -2.99 8.73
C LEU A 88 -15.02 -4.49 8.40
N GLU A 89 -15.93 -5.27 8.94
CA GLU A 89 -16.23 -6.65 8.54
C GLU A 89 -17.71 -6.75 8.15
N ALA A 90 -17.98 -7.33 6.98
CA ALA A 90 -19.31 -7.52 6.40
C ALA A 90 -19.76 -8.98 6.54
N GLY A 91 -20.22 -9.35 7.74
CA GLY A 91 -20.91 -10.63 8.00
C GLY A 91 -22.44 -10.50 7.86
N ILE A 92 -23.19 -11.32 8.58
CA ILE A 92 -24.66 -11.17 8.73
C ILE A 92 -25.00 -9.75 9.18
N HIS A 93 -24.18 -9.21 10.08
CA HIS A 93 -24.17 -7.80 10.46
C HIS A 93 -22.85 -7.17 10.05
N ILE A 94 -22.91 -5.92 9.58
CA ILE A 94 -21.71 -5.13 9.32
C ILE A 94 -21.19 -4.58 10.65
N ARG A 95 -19.95 -4.93 10.98
CA ARG A 95 -19.26 -4.51 12.20
C ARG A 95 -18.20 -3.48 11.87
N ARG A 96 -18.24 -2.33 12.54
CA ARG A 96 -17.11 -1.39 12.55
C ARG A 96 -16.09 -1.83 13.58
N LEU A 97 -14.82 -1.89 13.19
CA LEU A 97 -13.73 -2.17 14.11
C LEU A 97 -13.23 -0.85 14.71
N ASN A 98 -12.67 -0.91 15.92
CA ASN A 98 -12.15 0.28 16.62
C ASN A 98 -10.75 0.67 16.11
N THR A 99 -10.61 0.79 14.79
CA THR A 99 -9.35 1.14 14.13
C THR A 99 -9.16 2.65 14.19
N PRO A 100 -7.99 3.17 14.64
CA PRO A 100 -7.78 4.60 14.76
C PRO A 100 -7.99 5.34 13.43
N PRO A 101 -8.64 6.52 13.44
CA PRO A 101 -8.91 7.28 12.23
C PRO A 101 -7.61 7.71 11.53
N ALA A 102 -7.66 7.87 10.21
CA ALA A 102 -6.58 8.52 9.48
C ALA A 102 -6.56 10.02 9.78
N PRO A 103 -5.42 10.71 9.59
CA PRO A 103 -5.42 12.17 9.55
C PRO A 103 -6.45 12.67 8.54
N HIS A 104 -7.25 13.66 8.96
CA HIS A 104 -8.28 14.27 8.13
C HIS A 104 -8.02 15.76 8.08
N GLY A 105 -8.01 16.32 6.88
CA GLY A 105 -7.97 17.76 6.67
C GLY A 105 -9.39 18.33 6.57
N GLU A 106 -9.50 19.65 6.63
CA GLU A 106 -10.77 20.37 6.51
C GLU A 106 -10.75 21.21 5.22
N GLY A 107 -11.91 21.33 4.57
CA GLY A 107 -12.10 22.16 3.38
C GLY A 107 -12.51 21.39 2.13
N GLU A 108 -12.40 22.05 0.98
CA GLU A 108 -12.69 21.46 -0.33
C GLU A 108 -11.67 20.39 -0.72
N LEU A 109 -12.10 19.43 -1.53
CA LEU A 109 -11.24 18.35 -2.06
C LEU A 109 -10.10 18.96 -2.90
N ILE A 110 -8.86 18.61 -2.55
CA ILE A 110 -7.67 18.95 -3.33
C ILE A 110 -7.12 17.67 -3.96
N VAL A 111 -6.90 17.69 -5.28
CA VAL A 111 -6.35 16.56 -6.03
C VAL A 111 -4.90 16.85 -6.41
N HIS A 112 -3.95 16.22 -5.73
CA HIS A 112 -2.53 16.36 -6.03
C HIS A 112 -2.13 15.54 -7.26
N PRO A 113 -1.41 16.13 -8.23
CA PRO A 113 -0.93 15.40 -9.39
C PRO A 113 0.19 14.44 -9.01
N ILE A 114 0.13 13.22 -9.54
CA ILE A 114 1.25 12.27 -9.52
C ILE A 114 1.72 12.07 -10.96
N THR A 115 3.01 12.29 -11.20
CA THR A 115 3.67 11.97 -12.47
C THR A 115 4.64 10.80 -12.27
N PRO A 116 5.01 10.06 -13.33
CA PRO A 116 6.06 9.05 -13.23
C PRO A 116 7.34 9.65 -12.62
N GLN A 117 7.92 8.93 -11.67
CA GLN A 117 9.20 9.28 -11.05
C GLN A 117 10.17 8.09 -11.15
N PRO A 118 11.45 8.32 -11.42
CA PRO A 118 12.47 7.27 -11.45
C PRO A 118 12.82 6.86 -10.02
N ILE A 119 12.12 5.84 -9.50
CA ILE A 119 12.26 5.32 -8.14
C ILE A 119 12.79 3.88 -8.21
N GLY A 120 13.91 3.61 -7.54
CA GLY A 120 14.43 2.25 -7.37
C GLY A 120 13.80 1.56 -6.17
N VAL A 121 13.50 0.26 -6.30
CA VAL A 121 13.10 -0.59 -5.16
C VAL A 121 14.07 -1.75 -5.07
N VAL A 122 14.91 -1.76 -4.03
CA VAL A 122 15.99 -2.75 -3.86
C VAL A 122 15.67 -3.64 -2.68
N THR A 123 15.80 -4.94 -2.89
CA THR A 123 15.70 -5.93 -1.81
C THR A 123 17.10 -6.29 -1.34
N ILE A 124 17.35 -6.12 -0.05
CA ILE A 124 18.61 -6.51 0.57
C ILE A 124 18.59 -8.02 0.79
N TYR A 125 19.68 -8.69 0.41
CA TYR A 125 19.89 -10.13 0.60
C TYR A 125 21.34 -10.42 1.00
N PRO A 126 21.62 -11.54 1.70
CA PRO A 126 22.96 -11.83 2.19
C PRO A 126 23.97 -11.84 1.03
N GLY A 127 25.00 -11.01 1.13
CA GLY A 127 26.03 -10.89 0.08
C GLY A 127 25.71 -9.92 -1.05
N ILE A 128 24.65 -9.10 -0.97
CA ILE A 128 24.45 -8.00 -1.94
C ILE A 128 25.70 -7.11 -2.01
N SER A 129 26.23 -6.90 -3.22
CA SER A 129 27.43 -6.11 -3.43
C SER A 129 27.11 -4.62 -3.50
N ALA A 130 28.10 -3.77 -3.16
CA ALA A 130 27.99 -2.33 -3.34
C ALA A 130 27.73 -1.96 -4.82
N ASP A 131 28.27 -2.72 -5.77
CA ASP A 131 28.08 -2.47 -7.21
C ASP A 131 26.62 -2.64 -7.65
N VAL A 132 25.88 -3.60 -7.09
CA VAL A 132 24.45 -3.75 -7.35
C VAL A 132 23.71 -2.47 -6.92
N VAL A 133 23.99 -1.99 -5.71
CA VAL A 133 23.37 -0.76 -5.18
C VAL A 133 23.77 0.47 -5.98
N ARG A 134 25.05 0.60 -6.33
CA ARG A 134 25.56 1.67 -7.20
C ARG A 134 24.82 1.72 -8.53
N ASN A 135 24.54 0.57 -9.14
CA ASN A 135 23.80 0.50 -10.40
C ASN A 135 22.36 0.99 -10.27
N PHE A 136 21.68 0.65 -9.16
CA PHE A 136 20.34 1.20 -8.86
C PHE A 136 20.36 2.71 -8.60
N LEU A 137 21.49 3.27 -8.18
CA LEU A 137 21.68 4.70 -7.89
C LEU A 137 22.21 5.51 -9.08
N ARG A 138 22.33 4.89 -10.26
CA ARG A 138 22.65 5.62 -11.49
C ARG A 138 21.46 6.52 -11.87
N GLN A 139 21.78 7.70 -12.38
CA GLN A 139 20.77 8.65 -12.87
C GLN A 139 19.84 7.97 -13.90
N PRO A 140 18.54 8.33 -13.95
CA PRO A 140 17.93 9.52 -13.36
C PRO A 140 17.28 9.33 -11.98
N VAL A 141 17.67 8.31 -11.20
CA VAL A 141 16.97 7.93 -9.95
C VAL A 141 16.90 9.08 -8.94
N LYS A 142 15.68 9.35 -8.45
CA LYS A 142 15.38 10.39 -7.45
C LYS A 142 15.12 9.85 -6.06
N ALA A 143 14.73 8.58 -5.95
CA ALA A 143 14.49 7.94 -4.67
C ALA A 143 14.79 6.44 -4.73
N LEU A 144 15.18 5.88 -3.59
CA LEU A 144 15.47 4.46 -3.40
C LEU A 144 14.70 3.92 -2.20
N ILE A 145 13.92 2.87 -2.41
CA ILE A 145 13.25 2.12 -1.33
C ILE A 145 14.07 0.87 -1.03
N LEU A 146 14.60 0.77 0.19
CA LEU A 146 15.41 -0.35 0.67
C LEU A 146 14.57 -1.32 1.49
N ARG A 147 14.25 -2.48 0.93
CA ARG A 147 13.64 -3.59 1.67
C ARG A 147 14.72 -4.34 2.44
N SER A 148 14.95 -3.89 3.66
CA SER A 148 15.97 -4.40 4.60
C SER A 148 15.54 -5.67 5.35
N TYR A 149 16.39 -6.20 6.24
CA TYR A 149 16.03 -7.34 7.08
C TYR A 149 15.24 -6.92 8.31
N GLY A 150 14.24 -7.71 8.69
CA GLY A 150 13.50 -7.55 9.96
C GLY A 150 13.07 -6.10 10.21
N VAL A 151 13.53 -5.56 11.34
CA VAL A 151 13.26 -4.20 11.84
C VAL A 151 14.14 -3.11 11.21
N GLY A 152 14.62 -3.31 9.98
CA GLY A 152 15.41 -2.30 9.27
C GLY A 152 16.94 -2.54 9.26
N ASN A 153 17.39 -3.77 9.46
CA ASN A 153 18.82 -4.11 9.44
C ASN A 153 19.36 -4.24 8.02
N ALA A 154 20.58 -3.74 7.78
CA ALA A 154 21.28 -3.84 6.50
C ALA A 154 22.77 -4.19 6.75
N PRO A 155 23.51 -4.67 5.72
CA PRO A 155 24.93 -4.97 5.83
C PRO A 155 25.74 -3.77 6.34
N GLN A 156 26.65 -4.01 7.28
CA GLN A 156 27.59 -3.00 7.81
C GLN A 156 28.86 -2.84 6.95
N ASN A 157 28.78 -3.27 5.68
CA ASN A 157 29.89 -3.14 4.75
C ASN A 157 30.11 -1.66 4.41
N LYS A 158 31.36 -1.18 4.56
CA LYS A 158 31.70 0.24 4.35
C LYS A 158 31.35 0.74 2.94
N ALA A 159 31.65 -0.04 1.90
CA ALA A 159 31.35 0.36 0.53
C ALA A 159 29.83 0.47 0.29
N PHE A 160 29.04 -0.47 0.82
CA PHE A 160 27.57 -0.39 0.76
C PHE A 160 27.02 0.88 1.42
N LEU A 161 27.48 1.17 2.64
CA LEU A 161 27.03 2.36 3.37
C LEU A 161 27.47 3.66 2.67
N GLN A 162 28.67 3.66 2.08
CA GLN A 162 29.18 4.78 1.30
C GLN A 162 28.31 5.06 0.07
N GLU A 163 27.87 4.04 -0.68
CA GLU A 163 26.95 4.25 -1.82
C GLU A 163 25.63 4.91 -1.39
N LEU A 164 25.09 4.54 -0.23
CA LEU A 164 23.85 5.14 0.30
C LEU A 164 24.06 6.58 0.77
N GLN A 165 25.22 6.87 1.39
CA GLN A 165 25.58 8.23 1.77
C GLN A 165 25.76 9.11 0.53
N GLU A 166 26.53 8.64 -0.45
CA GLU A 166 26.75 9.35 -1.72
C GLU A 166 25.45 9.56 -2.50
N ALA A 167 24.48 8.65 -2.41
CA ALA A 167 23.13 8.87 -2.94
C ALA A 167 22.43 10.03 -2.24
N SER A 168 22.43 10.03 -0.91
CA SER A 168 21.78 11.06 -0.10
C SER A 168 22.41 12.44 -0.32
N ASP A 169 23.75 12.50 -0.42
CA ASP A 169 24.50 13.73 -0.70
C ASP A 169 24.17 14.30 -2.09
N ARG A 170 23.82 13.43 -3.05
CA ARG A 170 23.33 13.83 -4.39
C ARG A 170 21.85 14.20 -4.40
N GLY A 171 21.17 14.22 -3.25
CA GLY A 171 19.75 14.56 -3.13
C GLY A 171 18.79 13.41 -3.46
N ILE A 172 19.27 12.16 -3.54
CA ILE A 172 18.41 10.99 -3.72
C ILE A 172 17.76 10.66 -2.37
N VAL A 173 16.43 10.56 -2.33
CA VAL A 173 15.70 10.20 -1.11
C VAL A 173 15.81 8.71 -0.86
N VAL A 174 16.46 8.30 0.23
CA VAL A 174 16.57 6.88 0.62
C VAL A 174 15.57 6.56 1.73
N VAL A 175 14.61 5.69 1.43
CA VAL A 175 13.59 5.23 2.38
C VAL A 175 13.87 3.79 2.77
N LYS A 176 13.84 3.50 4.07
CA LYS A 176 14.07 2.17 4.61
C LYS A 176 12.83 1.68 5.37
N PRO A 177 11.87 1.02 4.71
CA PRO A 177 10.75 0.40 5.39
C PRO A 177 11.17 -0.87 6.16
N ASP A 178 10.56 -1.07 7.32
CA ASP A 178 10.62 -2.36 8.02
C ASP A 178 10.03 -3.46 7.12
N THR A 179 10.70 -4.60 7.07
CA THR A 179 10.28 -5.72 6.19
C THR A 179 9.57 -6.82 7.00
N MET A 180 9.33 -6.62 8.29
CA MET A 180 8.55 -7.56 9.08
C MET A 180 7.09 -7.59 8.61
N TYR A 181 6.73 -8.72 8.01
CA TYR A 181 5.37 -9.22 8.00
C TYR A 181 5.22 -10.04 9.28
N VAL A 182 4.63 -9.47 10.33
CA VAL A 182 4.22 -10.28 11.49
C VAL A 182 3.09 -11.18 10.98
N ARG A 183 3.31 -12.50 11.00
CA ARG A 183 2.28 -13.50 10.73
C ARG A 183 1.43 -13.72 11.97
#